data_AF-A0A967ATZ6-F1
#
_entry.id   AF-A0A967ATZ6-F1
#
_cell.length_a   1.000
_cell.length_b   1.000
_cell.length_c   1.000
_cell.angle_alpha   90.00
_cell.angle_beta   90.00
_cell.angle_gamma   90.00
#
_symmetry.space_group_name_H-M   'P 1'
#
loop_
_entity.id
_entity.type
_entity.pdbx_description
1 polymer ?
#
loop_
_entity_poly.entity_id
_entity_poly.type
_entity_poly.pdbx_seq_one_letter_code
_entity_poly.pdbx_strand_id
1 'polypeptide(L)'
;MKAVNTFQHYIDRLPFVVLLSIGILSTACSKESSETAFQEELVQEEQPDQEEPSDTPVPECSNVADYVFSEKDGLVKVQFEETVFDELWQLNDDGDAFSGKGYMLWTGEQSLSNPGSGKAVFKLQIVTTGSYRFIWKSAVKMGNSGTDHNDTWLRFPDATDFYAQKGESIVYPRDSGKTPNPEGASKDGWFKIYRSGSDLDFKWQASTFDNNAHDIFVTFGTPGIYTMEISARSSGHAIDQFVLFNEAYTKSDATDNAQPFSAITCN
;
A
#
# COMPACT_ATOMS: atom_id res chain seq x y z
N MET A 1 31.78 47.02 26.25
CA MET A 1 31.02 47.83 25.25
C MET A 1 29.53 47.53 25.42
N LYS A 2 28.62 48.31 24.82
CA LYS A 2 27.17 48.19 25.06
C LYS A 2 26.54 47.07 24.20
N ALA A 3 25.62 46.33 24.80
CA ALA A 3 24.48 45.70 24.12
C ALA A 3 23.20 46.27 24.77
N VAL A 4 22.09 46.38 24.03
CA VAL A 4 20.96 47.25 24.39
C VAL A 4 19.61 46.56 24.20
N ASN A 5 18.74 46.74 25.20
CA ASN A 5 17.28 46.57 25.27
C ASN A 5 16.59 45.39 24.55
N THR A 6 16.04 44.50 25.37
CA THR A 6 14.59 44.46 25.70
C THR A 6 13.60 44.94 24.63
N PHE A 7 12.60 44.10 24.35
CA PHE A 7 11.27 44.52 23.88
C PHE A 7 10.19 44.04 24.85
N GLN A 8 9.12 44.83 25.00
CA GLN A 8 8.06 44.63 25.99
C GLN A 8 6.69 44.52 25.28
N HIS A 9 5.74 43.82 25.92
CA HIS A 9 4.36 43.63 25.49
C HIS A 9 3.64 44.89 24.98
N TYR A 10 2.63 44.66 24.11
CA TYR A 10 1.36 45.39 24.18
C TYR A 10 0.17 44.41 24.18
N ILE A 11 -1.00 44.89 24.61
CA ILE A 11 -2.25 44.15 24.83
C ILE A 11 -3.38 44.95 24.16
N ASP A 12 -4.44 44.28 23.67
CA ASP A 12 -5.79 44.88 23.68
C ASP A 12 -6.93 43.82 23.65
N ARG A 13 -8.19 44.25 23.86
CA ARG A 13 -9.32 43.38 24.29
C ARG A 13 -10.71 43.73 23.69
N LEU A 14 -11.43 42.70 23.18
CA LEU A 14 -12.92 42.52 23.21
C LEU A 14 -13.82 43.62 22.57
N PRO A 15 -15.19 43.60 22.59
CA PRO A 15 -16.22 42.57 22.95
C PRO A 15 -17.38 42.38 21.91
N PHE A 16 -18.48 41.67 22.31
CA PHE A 16 -19.91 41.85 21.87
C PHE A 16 -20.37 41.28 20.47
N VAL A 17 -21.66 41.04 20.09
CA VAL A 17 -22.99 40.71 20.73
C VAL A 17 -24.08 40.53 19.62
N VAL A 18 -25.30 39.92 19.71
CA VAL A 18 -25.83 38.65 20.32
C VAL A 18 -27.34 38.42 19.92
N LEU A 19 -27.87 37.17 19.89
CA LEU A 19 -29.33 36.76 19.75
C LEU A 19 -30.03 37.05 18.37
N LEU A 20 -31.25 36.63 17.96
CA LEU A 20 -32.39 35.77 18.42
C LEU A 20 -33.19 35.31 17.14
N SER A 21 -33.43 34.02 16.80
CA SER A 21 -34.59 33.11 17.03
C SER A 21 -35.94 33.26 16.27
N ILE A 22 -36.53 32.08 15.92
CA ILE A 22 -37.97 31.71 15.81
C ILE A 22 -38.85 32.25 14.65
N GLY A 23 -39.65 31.35 14.05
CA GLY A 23 -40.82 31.70 13.21
C GLY A 23 -41.49 30.52 12.49
N ILE A 24 -42.33 29.72 13.16
CA ILE A 24 -43.21 28.71 12.53
C ILE A 24 -44.66 29.18 12.63
N LEU A 25 -45.39 29.20 11.51
CA LEU A 25 -46.85 29.23 11.51
C LEU A 25 -47.41 28.20 10.53
N SER A 26 -48.42 27.47 10.99
CA SER A 26 -49.30 26.60 10.21
C SER A 26 -50.75 26.98 10.46
N THR A 27 -51.56 27.06 9.42
CA THR A 27 -53.01 27.34 9.50
C THR A 27 -53.80 26.31 8.68
N ALA A 28 -55.04 26.06 9.08
CA ALA A 28 -55.87 24.95 8.61
C ALA A 28 -57.31 25.41 8.30
N CYS A 29 -58.21 24.43 8.11
CA CYS A 29 -59.65 24.58 7.82
C CYS A 29 -59.99 25.03 6.38
N SER A 30 -61.12 24.64 5.78
CA SER A 30 -62.07 23.55 6.09
C SER A 30 -62.90 23.21 4.83
N LYS A 31 -63.57 22.05 4.83
CA LYS A 31 -64.50 21.62 3.76
C LYS A 31 -65.88 22.26 3.92
N GLU A 32 -66.59 22.53 2.81
CA GLU A 32 -67.91 21.90 2.57
C GLU A 32 -68.29 21.93 1.06
N SER A 33 -69.50 21.49 0.72
CA SER A 33 -69.86 20.84 -0.55
C SER A 33 -70.59 21.69 -1.60
N SER A 34 -70.44 21.31 -2.87
CA SER A 34 -71.56 21.27 -3.84
C SER A 34 -71.29 20.18 -4.89
N GLU A 35 -72.33 19.46 -5.33
CA GLU A 35 -72.24 18.39 -6.32
C GLU A 35 -72.36 18.92 -7.76
N THR A 36 -71.63 18.33 -8.70
CA THR A 36 -72.10 18.11 -10.08
C THR A 36 -71.32 16.91 -10.64
N ALA A 37 -72.02 15.91 -11.17
CA ALA A 37 -71.38 14.70 -11.69
C ALA A 37 -70.92 14.89 -13.15
N PHE A 38 -69.64 14.63 -13.40
CA PHE A 38 -69.11 14.28 -14.72
C PHE A 38 -68.38 12.95 -14.59
N GLN A 39 -68.60 12.04 -15.54
CA GLN A 39 -67.86 10.78 -15.64
C GLN A 39 -66.66 11.02 -16.56
N GLU A 40 -65.47 11.12 -16.00
CA GLU A 40 -64.22 10.91 -16.74
C GLU A 40 -63.79 9.44 -16.57
N GLU A 41 -63.35 8.84 -17.67
CA GLU A 41 -62.97 7.44 -17.77
C GLU A 41 -61.52 7.29 -17.28
N LEU A 42 -61.36 6.86 -16.02
CA LEU A 42 -60.04 6.70 -15.39
C LEU A 42 -59.22 5.61 -16.07
N VAL A 43 -58.34 6.02 -16.98
CA VAL A 43 -57.16 5.25 -17.38
C VAL A 43 -56.32 5.03 -16.12
N GLN A 44 -56.07 3.77 -15.77
CA GLN A 44 -55.10 3.44 -14.73
C GLN A 44 -53.70 3.60 -15.31
N GLU A 45 -52.99 4.65 -14.91
CA GLU A 45 -51.53 4.68 -15.04
C GLU A 45 -50.96 3.64 -14.08
N GLU A 46 -50.44 2.53 -14.61
CA GLU A 46 -49.66 1.58 -13.82
C GLU A 46 -48.38 2.27 -13.36
N GLN A 47 -48.31 2.59 -12.07
CA GLN A 47 -47.12 3.11 -11.43
C GLN A 47 -45.97 2.12 -11.67
N PRO A 48 -44.82 2.53 -12.24
CA PRO A 48 -43.70 1.62 -12.40
C PRO A 48 -43.22 1.18 -11.02
N ASP A 49 -43.16 -0.14 -10.80
CA ASP A 49 -42.69 -0.70 -9.54
C ASP A 49 -41.32 -0.11 -9.18
N GLN A 50 -41.21 0.40 -7.96
CA GLN A 50 -39.92 0.75 -7.40
C GLN A 50 -39.21 -0.57 -7.11
N GLU A 51 -38.24 -0.95 -7.96
CA GLU A 51 -37.33 -2.05 -7.66
C GLU A 51 -36.55 -1.69 -6.38
N GLU A 52 -36.99 -2.23 -5.25
CA GLU A 52 -36.25 -2.24 -3.98
C GLU A 52 -34.81 -2.64 -4.27
N PRO A 53 -33.80 -1.87 -3.80
CA PRO A 53 -32.42 -2.14 -4.13
C PRO A 53 -32.06 -3.55 -3.63
N SER A 54 -31.66 -4.42 -4.56
CA SER A 54 -31.30 -5.80 -4.23
C SER A 54 -30.12 -5.80 -3.28
N ASP A 55 -30.40 -6.05 -2.00
CA ASP A 55 -29.42 -6.30 -0.94
C ASP A 55 -28.80 -7.70 -1.12
N THR A 56 -28.23 -7.92 -2.30
CA THR A 56 -27.33 -9.02 -2.59
C THR A 56 -26.05 -8.71 -1.83
N PRO A 57 -25.63 -9.53 -0.85
CA PRO A 57 -24.39 -9.29 -0.13
C PRO A 57 -23.23 -9.25 -1.13
N VAL A 58 -22.56 -8.09 -1.21
CA VAL A 58 -21.25 -8.00 -1.87
C VAL A 58 -20.36 -9.03 -1.16
N PRO A 59 -19.76 -10.00 -1.87
CA PRO A 59 -19.03 -11.09 -1.22
C PRO A 59 -17.84 -10.50 -0.45
N GLU A 60 -17.94 -10.45 0.87
CA GLU A 60 -16.88 -9.91 1.72
C GLU A 60 -15.60 -10.74 1.54
N CYS A 61 -14.48 -10.02 1.37
CA CYS A 61 -13.13 -10.58 1.28
C CYS A 61 -12.72 -11.25 2.59
N SER A 62 -13.21 -12.46 2.80
CA SER A 62 -13.04 -13.27 4.01
C SER A 62 -11.84 -14.23 3.94
N ASN A 63 -11.26 -14.42 2.75
CA ASN A 63 -10.07 -15.23 2.54
C ASN A 63 -8.89 -14.37 2.08
N VAL A 64 -7.88 -14.25 2.94
CA VAL A 64 -6.63 -13.51 2.70
C VAL A 64 -5.84 -14.05 1.48
N ALA A 65 -6.02 -15.33 1.12
CA ALA A 65 -5.35 -15.90 -0.05
C ALA A 65 -5.86 -15.34 -1.40
N ASP A 66 -7.09 -14.80 -1.42
CA ASP A 66 -7.77 -14.33 -2.62
C ASP A 66 -7.64 -12.80 -2.79
N TYR A 67 -6.92 -12.13 -1.89
CA TYR A 67 -6.75 -10.68 -1.86
C TYR A 67 -5.98 -10.13 -3.08
N VAL A 68 -6.59 -9.14 -3.73
CA VAL A 68 -6.02 -8.35 -4.83
C VAL A 68 -5.95 -6.88 -4.43
N PHE A 69 -4.73 -6.37 -4.34
CA PHE A 69 -4.43 -5.00 -3.94
C PHE A 69 -4.53 -4.05 -5.14
N SER A 70 -5.39 -3.05 -5.04
CA SER A 70 -5.59 -2.05 -6.09
C SER A 70 -4.47 -1.01 -6.07
N GLU A 71 -3.83 -0.80 -7.21
CA GLU A 71 -3.08 0.43 -7.49
C GLU A 71 -4.04 1.61 -7.64
N LYS A 72 -3.61 2.79 -7.20
CA LYS A 72 -4.34 4.04 -7.37
C LYS A 72 -3.38 5.18 -7.65
N ASP A 73 -3.69 5.97 -8.68
CA ASP A 73 -2.99 7.20 -9.07
C ASP A 73 -1.45 7.04 -9.27
N GLY A 74 -0.97 5.81 -9.49
CA GLY A 74 0.46 5.49 -9.57
C GLY A 74 1.12 4.94 -8.30
N LEU A 75 0.34 4.59 -7.28
CA LEU A 75 0.81 4.03 -6.00
C LEU A 75 0.11 2.71 -5.64
N VAL A 76 0.90 1.74 -5.17
CA VAL A 76 0.46 0.59 -4.36
C VAL A 76 1.12 0.69 -2.99
N LYS A 77 0.39 0.48 -1.90
CA LYS A 77 0.92 0.46 -0.53
C LYS A 77 0.26 -0.63 0.30
N VAL A 78 1.04 -1.58 0.81
CA VAL A 78 0.54 -2.84 1.38
C VAL A 78 1.37 -3.29 2.59
N GLN A 79 0.71 -3.73 3.66
CA GLN A 79 1.35 -4.37 4.82
C GLN A 79 1.61 -5.85 4.48
N PHE A 80 2.75 -6.41 4.89
CA PHE A 80 3.07 -7.80 4.55
C PHE A 80 2.10 -8.79 5.18
N GLU A 81 1.63 -8.54 6.40
CA GLU A 81 0.65 -9.36 7.13
C GLU A 81 -0.71 -9.56 6.46
N GLU A 82 -1.03 -8.85 5.38
CA GLU A 82 -2.26 -9.01 4.59
C GLU A 82 -2.12 -10.05 3.46
N THR A 83 -1.21 -11.02 3.57
CA THR A 83 -1.19 -12.21 2.70
C THR A 83 -0.89 -13.50 3.49
N VAL A 84 -1.10 -14.65 2.84
CA VAL A 84 -0.73 -15.95 3.37
C VAL A 84 0.79 -16.16 3.29
N PHE A 85 1.38 -16.56 4.40
CA PHE A 85 2.79 -16.88 4.56
C PHE A 85 3.00 -18.36 4.94
N ASP A 86 4.23 -18.83 4.70
CA ASP A 86 4.76 -20.09 5.20
C ASP A 86 5.00 -20.04 6.72
N GLU A 87 4.84 -21.16 7.44
CA GLU A 87 4.83 -21.23 8.91
C GLU A 87 6.11 -20.75 9.60
N LEU A 88 7.24 -20.70 8.87
CA LEU A 88 8.52 -20.21 9.40
C LEU A 88 8.68 -18.68 9.27
N TRP A 89 7.74 -17.99 8.61
CA TRP A 89 7.54 -16.54 8.75
C TRP A 89 6.56 -16.26 9.89
N GLN A 90 7.07 -15.75 11.00
CA GLN A 90 6.24 -15.44 12.17
C GLN A 90 5.77 -13.99 12.11
N LEU A 91 4.51 -13.75 12.49
CA LEU A 91 3.99 -12.41 12.74
C LEU A 91 4.44 -11.97 14.14
N ASN A 92 5.20 -10.88 14.20
CA ASN A 92 5.78 -10.32 15.41
C ASN A 92 5.26 -8.89 15.64
N ASP A 93 5.09 -8.50 16.91
CA ASP A 93 4.55 -7.19 17.33
C ASP A 93 5.48 -6.45 18.32
N ASP A 94 6.78 -6.80 18.35
CA ASP A 94 7.75 -6.18 19.26
C ASP A 94 8.33 -4.84 18.76
N GLY A 95 8.12 -3.79 19.56
CA GLY A 95 8.58 -2.41 19.35
C GLY A 95 7.47 -1.46 18.89
N ASP A 96 7.84 -0.23 18.57
CA ASP A 96 6.89 0.81 18.11
C ASP A 96 7.12 1.22 16.63
N ALA A 97 8.03 0.54 15.92
CA ALA A 97 8.57 0.98 14.64
C ALA A 97 7.94 0.31 13.39
N PHE A 98 7.05 -0.67 13.55
CA PHE A 98 6.31 -1.33 12.45
C PHE A 98 4.99 -0.58 12.11
N SER A 99 4.02 -1.24 11.48
CA SER A 99 2.65 -0.75 11.28
C SER A 99 1.68 -1.92 11.13
N GLY A 100 0.37 -1.70 11.29
CA GLY A 100 -0.62 -2.79 11.21
C GLY A 100 -0.72 -3.57 12.53
N LYS A 101 -0.91 -4.89 12.45
CA LYS A 101 -0.95 -5.82 13.58
C LYS A 101 0.47 -6.22 14.04
N GLY A 102 1.47 -6.11 13.16
CA GLY A 102 2.84 -6.55 13.41
C GLY A 102 3.78 -6.39 12.21
N TYR A 103 4.70 -7.32 12.07
CA TYR A 103 5.62 -7.45 10.94
C TYR A 103 5.99 -8.93 10.73
N MET A 104 6.38 -9.31 9.52
CA MET A 104 6.76 -10.69 9.22
C MET A 104 8.26 -10.91 9.40
N LEU A 105 8.62 -11.86 10.26
CA LEU A 105 9.99 -12.23 10.62
C LEU A 105 10.32 -13.63 10.09
N TRP A 106 11.34 -13.78 9.24
CA TRP A 106 11.79 -15.12 8.85
C TRP A 106 12.57 -15.78 9.99
N THR A 107 11.99 -16.81 10.62
CA THR A 107 12.60 -17.53 11.76
C THR A 107 13.27 -18.85 11.35
N GLY A 108 13.05 -19.32 10.12
CA GLY A 108 13.65 -20.52 9.56
C GLY A 108 15.13 -20.36 9.17
N GLU A 109 15.68 -21.41 8.55
CA GLU A 109 17.09 -21.48 8.15
C GLU A 109 17.48 -20.51 7.01
N GLN A 110 18.79 -20.34 6.82
CA GLN A 110 19.39 -19.49 5.81
C GLN A 110 19.26 -20.06 4.38
N SER A 111 18.55 -19.35 3.49
CA SER A 111 18.36 -19.76 2.08
C SER A 111 19.11 -18.87 1.08
N LEU A 112 20.40 -18.66 1.36
CA LEU A 112 21.29 -17.69 0.69
C LEU A 112 21.43 -17.84 -0.84
N SER A 113 21.13 -19.03 -1.39
CA SER A 113 21.26 -19.36 -2.81
C SER A 113 20.03 -20.06 -3.41
N ASN A 114 18.98 -20.31 -2.61
CA ASN A 114 17.80 -21.09 -3.01
C ASN A 114 16.51 -20.26 -2.82
N PRO A 115 16.20 -19.33 -3.74
CA PRO A 115 14.93 -18.62 -3.72
C PRO A 115 13.75 -19.56 -3.96
N GLY A 116 12.54 -19.12 -3.59
CA GLY A 116 11.28 -19.86 -3.73
C GLY A 116 10.86 -20.68 -2.51
N SER A 117 11.74 -20.90 -1.53
CA SER A 117 11.40 -21.49 -0.22
C SER A 117 10.73 -20.45 0.70
N GLY A 118 9.79 -20.87 1.55
CA GLY A 118 9.08 -19.94 2.45
C GLY A 118 8.45 -18.77 1.70
N LYS A 119 7.62 -19.09 0.69
CA LYS A 119 7.13 -18.12 -0.30
C LYS A 119 5.80 -17.51 0.10
N ALA A 120 5.69 -16.19 0.01
CA ALA A 120 4.43 -15.46 0.06
C ALA A 120 4.17 -14.72 -1.26
N VAL A 121 2.91 -14.48 -1.57
CA VAL A 121 2.45 -14.00 -2.89
C VAL A 121 1.47 -12.85 -2.71
N PHE A 122 1.58 -11.82 -3.53
CA PHE A 122 0.66 -10.69 -3.58
C PHE A 122 0.11 -10.53 -4.99
N LYS A 123 -1.20 -10.32 -5.12
CA LYS A 123 -1.86 -9.99 -6.38
C LYS A 123 -2.11 -8.49 -6.45
N LEU A 124 -1.67 -7.87 -7.53
CA LEU A 124 -1.63 -6.42 -7.69
C LEU A 124 -2.44 -6.02 -8.92
N GLN A 125 -3.61 -5.41 -8.72
CA GLN A 125 -4.42 -4.87 -9.81
C GLN A 125 -3.83 -3.51 -10.22
N ILE A 126 -3.10 -3.50 -11.33
CA ILE A 126 -2.52 -2.29 -11.93
C ILE A 126 -3.49 -1.75 -12.98
N VAL A 127 -3.75 -0.44 -12.97
CA VAL A 127 -4.55 0.26 -13.98
C VAL A 127 -3.74 1.31 -14.73
N THR A 128 -2.80 1.96 -14.04
CA THR A 128 -1.84 2.93 -14.56
C THR A 128 -0.58 2.20 -15.03
N THR A 129 -0.47 1.94 -16.34
CA THR A 129 0.72 1.31 -16.95
C THR A 129 1.97 2.19 -16.84
N GLY A 130 3.13 1.58 -16.67
CA GLY A 130 4.41 2.29 -16.60
C GLY A 130 5.48 1.54 -15.81
N SER A 131 6.59 2.22 -15.52
CA SER A 131 7.62 1.73 -14.59
C SER A 131 7.38 2.26 -13.17
N TYR A 132 7.47 1.34 -12.21
CA TYR A 132 7.31 1.59 -10.78
C TYR A 132 8.60 1.24 -10.06
N ARG A 133 8.99 2.04 -9.06
CA ARG A 133 10.04 1.72 -8.11
C ARG A 133 9.48 0.93 -6.94
N PHE A 134 10.14 -0.18 -6.60
CA PHE A 134 9.83 -0.96 -5.40
C PHE A 134 10.67 -0.49 -4.21
N ILE A 135 10.04 -0.38 -3.03
CA ILE A 135 10.74 -0.22 -1.75
C ILE A 135 9.92 -0.81 -0.60
N TRP A 136 10.58 -1.44 0.37
CA TRP A 136 9.96 -1.94 1.60
C TRP A 136 10.49 -1.25 2.86
N LYS A 137 9.72 -1.34 3.94
CA LYS A 137 10.12 -1.01 5.31
C LYS A 137 10.56 -2.30 6.00
N SER A 138 11.85 -2.37 6.35
CA SER A 138 12.48 -3.61 6.82
C SER A 138 13.52 -3.36 7.92
N ALA A 139 13.75 -4.39 8.75
CA ALA A 139 14.65 -4.38 9.90
C ALA A 139 15.54 -5.63 9.96
N VAL A 140 16.67 -5.52 10.66
CA VAL A 140 17.56 -6.61 11.05
C VAL A 140 17.27 -6.95 12.52
N LYS A 141 16.63 -8.08 12.77
CA LYS A 141 16.28 -8.56 14.12
C LYS A 141 17.26 -9.65 14.63
N MET A 142 18.33 -9.94 13.88
CA MET A 142 19.38 -10.91 14.25
C MET A 142 20.76 -10.39 13.82
N GLY A 143 21.76 -10.44 14.73
CA GLY A 143 23.09 -9.87 14.49
C GLY A 143 23.29 -8.50 15.15
N ASN A 144 24.38 -7.81 14.80
CA ASN A 144 24.76 -6.50 15.36
C ASN A 144 25.20 -5.47 14.31
N SER A 145 25.27 -5.84 13.03
CA SER A 145 25.61 -4.96 11.90
C SER A 145 24.47 -4.94 10.88
N GLY A 146 24.29 -3.82 10.17
CA GLY A 146 23.33 -3.71 9.06
C GLY A 146 23.73 -4.50 7.79
N THR A 147 24.80 -5.29 7.87
CA THR A 147 25.21 -6.33 6.91
C THR A 147 24.80 -7.73 7.34
N ASP A 148 24.41 -7.91 8.60
CA ASP A 148 24.00 -9.19 9.13
C ASP A 148 22.51 -9.36 8.80
N HIS A 149 22.12 -10.54 8.33
CA HIS A 149 20.71 -10.96 8.25
C HIS A 149 19.76 -9.92 7.59
N ASN A 150 20.22 -9.26 6.53
CA ASN A 150 19.68 -7.99 6.04
C ASN A 150 18.92 -8.07 4.70
N ASP A 151 18.48 -9.26 4.29
CA ASP A 151 17.89 -9.48 2.97
C ASP A 151 16.84 -10.60 2.85
N THR A 152 15.97 -10.43 1.84
CA THR A 152 14.89 -11.34 1.43
C THR A 152 14.88 -11.40 -0.11
N TRP A 153 14.38 -12.49 -0.71
CA TRP A 153 14.27 -12.60 -2.17
C TRP A 153 12.98 -11.92 -2.69
N LEU A 154 13.06 -11.26 -3.85
CA LEU A 154 11.92 -10.65 -4.54
C LEU A 154 11.89 -11.03 -6.04
N ARG A 155 10.69 -11.27 -6.57
CA ARG A 155 10.44 -11.52 -8.01
C ARG A 155 9.06 -11.01 -8.45
N PHE A 156 8.97 -10.54 -9.69
CA PHE A 156 7.71 -10.31 -10.40
C PHE A 156 7.72 -11.19 -11.67
N PRO A 157 7.11 -12.40 -11.65
CA PRO A 157 7.26 -13.39 -12.73
C PRO A 157 6.43 -13.10 -13.98
N ASP A 158 5.43 -12.22 -13.90
CA ASP A 158 4.47 -11.91 -14.99
C ASP A 158 4.49 -10.42 -15.42
N ALA A 159 5.38 -9.60 -14.84
CA ALA A 159 5.58 -8.22 -15.25
C ALA A 159 6.27 -8.12 -16.64
N THR A 160 6.09 -6.99 -17.32
CA THR A 160 6.70 -6.71 -18.63
C THR A 160 8.22 -6.49 -18.52
N ASP A 161 8.67 -5.89 -17.41
CA ASP A 161 10.07 -5.92 -17.01
C ASP A 161 10.24 -5.96 -15.49
N PHE A 162 11.38 -6.48 -15.03
CA PHE A 162 11.80 -6.47 -13.63
C PHE A 162 13.32 -6.38 -13.58
N TYR A 163 13.82 -5.25 -13.07
CA TYR A 163 15.22 -4.85 -13.19
C TYR A 163 15.65 -4.00 -11.99
N ALA A 164 16.95 -3.72 -11.91
CA ALA A 164 17.49 -2.77 -10.96
C ALA A 164 18.35 -1.74 -11.69
N GLN A 165 18.29 -0.47 -11.26
CA GLN A 165 18.90 0.66 -11.96
C GLN A 165 19.68 1.59 -11.02
N LYS A 166 20.75 2.19 -11.55
CA LYS A 166 21.57 3.22 -10.91
C LYS A 166 22.12 4.18 -11.97
N GLY A 167 21.42 5.30 -12.20
CA GLY A 167 21.70 6.16 -13.35
C GLY A 167 21.47 5.40 -14.66
N GLU A 168 22.47 5.38 -15.54
CA GLU A 168 22.43 4.62 -16.81
C GLU A 168 22.69 3.11 -16.64
N SER A 169 23.22 2.68 -15.49
CA SER A 169 23.48 1.26 -15.22
C SER A 169 22.18 0.53 -14.90
N ILE A 170 21.84 -0.50 -15.69
CA ILE A 170 20.70 -1.39 -15.49
C ILE A 170 21.21 -2.84 -15.42
N VAL A 171 20.71 -3.61 -14.46
CA VAL A 171 20.94 -5.06 -14.33
C VAL A 171 19.62 -5.81 -14.15
N TYR A 172 19.60 -7.07 -14.55
CA TYR A 172 18.45 -7.97 -14.49
C TYR A 172 18.75 -9.19 -13.61
N PRO A 173 17.73 -9.85 -13.02
CA PRO A 173 17.95 -11.08 -12.26
C PRO A 173 18.62 -12.15 -13.13
N ARG A 174 19.43 -13.02 -12.55
CA ARG A 174 19.91 -14.21 -13.28
C ARG A 174 18.73 -15.08 -13.69
N ASP A 175 18.91 -15.77 -14.81
CA ASP A 175 17.93 -16.70 -15.40
C ASP A 175 16.63 -16.03 -15.90
N SER A 176 16.56 -14.68 -15.89
CA SER A 176 15.47 -13.89 -16.49
C SER A 176 15.51 -13.81 -18.03
N GLY A 177 16.55 -14.36 -18.66
CA GLY A 177 16.83 -14.18 -20.09
C GLY A 177 17.40 -12.80 -20.47
N LYS A 178 17.59 -11.88 -19.51
CA LYS A 178 18.16 -10.54 -19.72
C LYS A 178 19.51 -10.36 -19.03
N THR A 179 20.32 -9.45 -19.56
CA THR A 179 21.72 -9.17 -19.15
C THR A 179 22.03 -7.67 -19.28
N PRO A 180 22.98 -7.09 -18.53
CA PRO A 180 23.86 -7.74 -17.54
C PRO A 180 23.11 -8.15 -16.25
N ASN A 181 23.77 -8.93 -15.40
CA ASN A 181 23.23 -9.41 -14.13
C ASN A 181 24.03 -8.81 -12.96
N PRO A 182 23.45 -8.68 -11.75
CA PRO A 182 24.14 -8.12 -10.60
C PRO A 182 25.28 -9.03 -10.10
N GLU A 183 26.28 -8.41 -9.49
CA GLU A 183 27.17 -9.12 -8.56
C GLU A 183 26.44 -9.52 -7.28
N GLY A 184 26.88 -10.64 -6.69
CA GLY A 184 26.24 -11.24 -5.53
C GLY A 184 25.23 -12.34 -5.87
N ALA A 185 24.22 -12.52 -5.00
CA ALA A 185 23.25 -13.60 -5.11
C ALA A 185 22.00 -13.20 -5.92
N SER A 186 21.71 -13.95 -6.98
CA SER A 186 20.52 -13.86 -7.84
C SER A 186 20.45 -15.16 -8.67
N LYS A 187 19.23 -15.68 -8.88
CA LYS A 187 18.93 -16.98 -9.50
C LYS A 187 17.43 -17.08 -9.83
N ASP A 188 17.04 -17.86 -10.83
CA ASP A 188 15.65 -18.23 -11.16
C ASP A 188 14.67 -17.03 -11.32
N GLY A 189 15.17 -15.89 -11.81
CA GLY A 189 14.41 -14.64 -11.93
C GLY A 189 14.32 -13.79 -10.66
N TRP A 190 14.94 -14.20 -9.55
CA TRP A 190 14.89 -13.49 -8.25
C TRP A 190 16.10 -12.55 -8.04
N PHE A 191 15.85 -11.37 -7.48
CA PHE A 191 16.89 -10.55 -6.87
C PHE A 191 16.97 -10.78 -5.36
N LYS A 192 18.20 -10.79 -4.82
CA LYS A 192 18.45 -10.54 -3.40
C LYS A 192 18.21 -9.06 -3.13
N ILE A 193 17.21 -8.73 -2.30
CA ILE A 193 16.93 -7.35 -1.92
C ILE A 193 17.39 -7.12 -0.49
N TYR A 194 18.26 -6.13 -0.29
CA TYR A 194 18.90 -5.86 0.99
C TYR A 194 18.67 -4.43 1.51
N ARG A 195 18.77 -4.28 2.83
CA ARG A 195 18.93 -3.00 3.56
C ARG A 195 20.38 -2.81 4.03
N SER A 196 20.81 -1.59 4.33
CA SER A 196 22.22 -1.29 4.65
C SER A 196 22.41 -0.16 5.67
N GLY A 197 23.59 -0.07 6.28
CA GLY A 197 23.95 0.98 7.25
C GLY A 197 23.62 0.62 8.70
N SER A 198 24.22 1.35 9.65
CA SER A 198 24.26 0.99 11.09
C SER A 198 22.92 0.95 11.82
N ASP A 199 21.92 1.65 11.31
CA ASP A 199 20.54 1.53 11.80
C ASP A 199 19.97 0.14 11.45
N LEU A 200 19.62 -0.64 12.48
CA LEU A 200 19.07 -2.00 12.38
C LEU A 200 17.54 -2.02 12.34
N ASP A 201 16.85 -0.96 12.76
CA ASP A 201 15.39 -0.94 12.94
C ASP A 201 14.64 -0.67 11.62
N PHE A 202 13.30 -0.59 11.67
CA PHE A 202 12.45 -0.48 10.49
C PHE A 202 12.69 0.81 9.69
N LYS A 203 13.24 0.66 8.49
CA LYS A 203 13.44 1.77 7.54
C LYS A 203 13.12 1.41 6.11
N TRP A 204 12.75 2.43 5.34
CA TRP A 204 12.47 2.33 3.92
C TRP A 204 13.75 2.20 3.09
N GLN A 205 14.13 0.96 2.74
CA GLN A 205 15.22 0.67 1.79
C GLN A 205 15.01 -0.69 1.10
N ALA A 206 15.13 -0.69 -0.23
CA ALA A 206 15.33 -1.88 -1.05
C ALA A 206 16.52 -1.61 -1.99
N SER A 207 17.47 -2.53 -2.06
CA SER A 207 18.65 -2.41 -2.94
C SER A 207 19.13 -3.79 -3.39
N THR A 208 19.77 -3.87 -4.56
CA THR A 208 20.49 -5.08 -5.00
C THR A 208 21.82 -4.70 -5.66
N PHE A 209 22.55 -5.68 -6.21
CA PHE A 209 23.91 -5.56 -6.76
C PHE A 209 24.96 -5.27 -5.66
N ASP A 210 25.64 -6.33 -5.21
CA ASP A 210 26.60 -6.24 -4.10
C ASP A 210 27.77 -5.30 -4.40
N ASN A 211 28.11 -4.46 -3.40
CA ASN A 211 29.05 -3.33 -3.47
C ASN A 211 28.69 -2.21 -4.47
N ASN A 212 27.56 -2.31 -5.19
CA ASN A 212 27.16 -1.33 -6.21
C ASN A 212 25.65 -1.05 -6.17
N ALA A 213 25.08 -0.84 -4.98
CA ALA A 213 23.63 -0.66 -4.73
C ALA A 213 22.85 -0.01 -5.90
N HIS A 214 21.96 -0.79 -6.52
CA HIS A 214 20.95 -0.35 -7.48
C HIS A 214 19.56 -0.32 -6.82
N ASP A 215 18.72 0.63 -7.22
CA ASP A 215 17.30 0.72 -6.87
C ASP A 215 16.47 -0.25 -7.72
N ILE A 216 15.34 -0.73 -7.19
CA ILE A 216 14.56 -1.83 -7.78
C ILE A 216 13.36 -1.28 -8.56
N PHE A 217 13.13 -1.79 -9.77
CA PHE A 217 12.07 -1.34 -10.66
C PHE A 217 11.33 -2.51 -11.33
N VAL A 218 10.05 -2.29 -11.60
CA VAL A 218 9.16 -3.21 -12.32
C VAL A 218 8.33 -2.42 -13.34
N THR A 219 8.06 -2.99 -14.51
CA THR A 219 7.29 -2.35 -15.58
C THR A 219 6.04 -3.15 -15.91
N PHE A 220 4.89 -2.47 -15.92
CA PHE A 220 3.58 -3.03 -16.29
C PHE A 220 3.12 -2.40 -17.61
N GLY A 221 3.21 -3.17 -18.71
CA GLY A 221 2.90 -2.70 -20.06
C GLY A 221 1.41 -2.67 -20.42
N THR A 222 0.55 -3.31 -19.63
CA THR A 222 -0.91 -3.35 -19.82
C THR A 222 -1.62 -3.28 -18.46
N PRO A 223 -2.85 -2.75 -18.36
CA PRO A 223 -3.67 -2.93 -17.17
C PRO A 223 -3.95 -4.41 -16.90
N GLY A 224 -4.02 -4.83 -15.63
CA GLY A 224 -4.27 -6.22 -15.26
C GLY A 224 -3.81 -6.57 -13.84
N ILE A 225 -4.09 -7.80 -13.42
CA ILE A 225 -3.60 -8.37 -12.15
C ILE A 225 -2.23 -8.99 -12.39
N TYR A 226 -1.21 -8.47 -11.69
CA TYR A 226 0.16 -8.97 -11.68
C TYR A 226 0.49 -9.69 -10.37
N THR A 227 1.57 -10.45 -10.38
CA THR A 227 2.07 -11.19 -9.21
C THR A 227 3.36 -10.57 -8.70
N MET A 228 3.40 -10.25 -7.41
CA MET A 228 4.67 -10.11 -6.67
C MET A 228 4.88 -11.37 -5.82
N GLU A 229 6.08 -11.92 -5.86
CA GLU A 229 6.49 -13.02 -5.00
C GLU A 229 7.67 -12.58 -4.12
N ILE A 230 7.60 -12.93 -2.84
CA ILE A 230 8.75 -12.88 -1.92
C ILE A 230 9.08 -14.29 -1.42
N SER A 231 10.35 -14.55 -1.12
CA SER A 231 10.76 -15.83 -0.52
C SER A 231 11.91 -15.67 0.48
N ALA A 232 11.96 -16.58 1.43
CA ALA A 232 12.88 -16.58 2.55
C ALA A 232 14.35 -16.54 2.09
N ARG A 233 15.16 -15.65 2.70
CA ARG A 233 16.61 -15.63 2.51
C ARG A 233 17.38 -15.59 3.82
N SER A 234 17.44 -14.43 4.47
CA SER A 234 18.16 -14.27 5.74
C SER A 234 17.26 -14.57 6.95
N SER A 235 17.67 -15.53 7.78
CA SER A 235 17.09 -15.76 9.12
C SER A 235 17.15 -14.47 9.94
N GLY A 236 16.08 -14.03 10.57
CA GLY A 236 16.05 -12.78 11.34
C GLY A 236 15.92 -11.49 10.53
N HIS A 237 15.68 -11.56 9.22
CA HIS A 237 15.25 -10.38 8.44
C HIS A 237 13.74 -10.17 8.62
N ALA A 238 13.34 -8.92 8.81
CA ALA A 238 11.97 -8.52 9.13
C ALA A 238 11.39 -7.54 8.12
N ILE A 239 10.13 -7.72 7.73
CA ILE A 239 9.43 -6.91 6.73
C ILE A 239 8.04 -6.47 7.25
N ASP A 240 7.77 -5.17 7.23
CA ASP A 240 6.54 -4.54 7.76
C ASP A 240 5.55 -4.24 6.62
N GLN A 241 5.97 -3.44 5.65
CA GLN A 241 5.14 -3.02 4.52
C GLN A 241 6.00 -2.71 3.27
N PHE A 242 5.37 -2.66 2.09
CA PHE A 242 6.00 -2.24 0.85
C PHE A 242 5.17 -1.20 0.09
N VAL A 243 5.84 -0.47 -0.80
CA VAL A 243 5.21 0.35 -1.83
C VAL A 243 5.81 0.09 -3.21
N LEU A 244 4.96 0.20 -4.21
CA LEU A 244 5.35 0.41 -5.62
C LEU A 244 4.84 1.79 -6.01
N PHE A 245 5.72 2.65 -6.54
CA PHE A 245 5.33 3.99 -6.97
C PHE A 245 5.97 4.38 -8.30
N ASN A 246 5.19 5.03 -9.18
CA ASN A 246 5.68 5.57 -10.44
C ASN A 246 6.27 6.99 -10.27
N GLU A 247 6.56 7.67 -11.38
CA GLU A 247 7.18 9.01 -11.38
C GLU A 247 6.32 10.15 -10.79
N ALA A 248 5.04 9.93 -10.50
CA ALA A 248 4.18 10.91 -9.85
C ALA A 248 4.51 11.15 -8.36
N TYR A 249 5.27 10.25 -7.73
CA TYR A 249 5.65 10.32 -6.32
C TYR A 249 7.17 10.39 -6.16
N THR A 250 7.68 11.23 -5.23
CA THR A 250 9.02 10.99 -4.70
C THR A 250 8.98 9.81 -3.72
N LYS A 251 10.16 9.26 -3.39
CA LYS A 251 10.28 8.28 -2.30
C LYS A 251 9.65 8.82 -1.00
N SER A 252 9.78 10.11 -0.70
CA SER A 252 9.23 10.69 0.53
C SER A 252 7.72 10.61 0.53
N ASP A 253 7.08 11.02 -0.57
CA ASP A 253 5.62 11.07 -0.68
C ASP A 253 5.01 9.67 -0.66
N ALA A 254 5.61 8.71 -1.39
CA ALA A 254 5.13 7.34 -1.45
C ALA A 254 5.28 6.58 -0.11
N THR A 255 6.28 6.94 0.70
CA THR A 255 6.58 6.24 1.98
C THR A 255 6.06 6.96 3.23
N ASP A 256 5.30 8.06 3.05
CA ASP A 256 4.64 8.76 4.15
C ASP A 256 3.55 7.89 4.81
N ASN A 257 3.42 8.01 6.13
CA ASN A 257 2.41 7.29 6.91
C ASN A 257 0.98 7.73 6.56
N ALA A 258 0.78 8.97 6.10
CA ALA A 258 -0.51 9.50 5.68
C ALA A 258 -0.99 8.98 4.31
N GLN A 259 -0.13 8.34 3.50
CA GLN A 259 -0.61 7.65 2.31
C GLN A 259 -1.53 6.48 2.70
N PRO A 260 -2.72 6.35 2.12
CA PRO A 260 -3.60 5.22 2.38
C PRO A 260 -2.96 3.92 1.89
N PHE A 261 -3.33 2.80 2.51
CA PHE A 261 -3.07 1.49 1.96
C PHE A 261 -3.96 1.23 0.74
N SER A 262 -3.49 0.37 -0.18
CA SER A 262 -4.22 -0.06 -1.37
C SER A 262 -5.56 -0.69 -1.01
N ALA A 263 -6.61 -0.34 -1.75
CA ALA A 263 -7.93 -0.96 -1.57
C ALA A 263 -7.87 -2.45 -1.93
N ILE A 264 -8.37 -3.29 -1.04
CA ILE A 264 -8.41 -4.74 -1.22
C ILE A 264 -9.69 -5.12 -1.96
N THR A 265 -9.55 -5.97 -2.96
CA THR A 265 -10.62 -6.66 -3.71
C THR A 265 -10.31 -8.16 -3.72
N CYS A 266 -11.20 -9.01 -4.22
CA CYS A 266 -10.98 -10.46 -4.31
C CYS A 266 -11.28 -10.99 -5.72
N ASN A 267 -10.65 -12.12 -6.08
CA ASN A 267 -10.70 -12.76 -7.40
C ASN A 267 -10.92 -14.28 -7.31
#